data_AF-A0A6J2WLL8-F1
#
_entry.id   AF-A0A6J2WLL8-F1
#
_cell.length_a   1.000
_cell.length_b   1.000
_cell.length_c   1.000
_cell.angle_alpha   90.00
_cell.angle_beta   90.00
_cell.angle_gamma   90.00
#
_symmetry.space_group_name_H-M   'P 1'
#
loop_
_entity.id
_entity.type
_entity.pdbx_description
1 polymer ?
#
loop_
_entity_poly.entity_id
_entity_poly.type
_entity_poly.pdbx_seq_one_letter_code
_entity_poly.pdbx_strand_id
1 'polypeptide(L)'
;MANRDKNKKILLELVKQLDNNCCADCGAPEPDWASYKLGVFVCLNCSGTHRNLPSISRVKSIRLDFWDDELVQFMKSNGNRAAKAFYEKDVPIFYYRPRQEDCEVLREQWIRAKYERQEFTGENKHHQKSYSSGVFEGMLWKKGKDNGQFLRRKFVLSERDFTLKYYKEDESKGPKSVISVKDLNATFQPEKIGHVNGLQITYLQDDHTRNLFVYHEHGQEIVNWFNAIRAIRLVYLKTAFPTANDSQLIPWITRKYLKEGYMEKTGPLQREPFKKRWFVLDPLDRKLLYFKTPLDAVELGVVFIGTENHGYSVQECVPKGTRGNKWKCGVVVETPDRQFVFMCEQDREQKEWVQAIRQVIEKPMLPQDYTTEANIRRRR
;
A
#
# COMPACT_ATOMS: atom_id res chain seq x y z
N MET A 1 -3.87 -23.27 41.26
CA MET A 1 -2.61 -23.05 40.52
C MET A 1 -2.45 -24.06 39.38
N ALA A 2 -2.56 -25.38 39.62
CA ALA A 2 -2.41 -26.41 38.58
C ALA A 2 -3.27 -26.24 37.30
N ASN A 3 -4.54 -25.80 37.43
CA ASN A 3 -5.40 -25.60 36.25
C ASN A 3 -4.98 -24.41 35.38
N ARG A 4 -4.41 -23.36 36.00
CA ARG A 4 -3.91 -22.17 35.30
C ARG A 4 -2.74 -22.51 34.37
N ASP A 5 -1.81 -23.32 34.87
CA ASP A 5 -0.64 -23.74 34.09
C ASP A 5 -1.03 -24.74 32.99
N LYS A 6 -1.99 -25.63 33.26
CA LYS A 6 -2.56 -26.55 32.26
C LYS A 6 -3.20 -25.80 31.09
N ASN A 7 -4.10 -24.86 31.37
CA ASN A 7 -4.83 -24.11 30.33
C ASN A 7 -3.90 -23.23 29.50
N LYS A 8 -2.94 -22.58 30.14
CA LYS A 8 -1.87 -21.86 29.46
C LYS A 8 -1.08 -22.77 28.52
N LYS A 9 -0.66 -23.96 28.98
CA LYS A 9 0.07 -24.92 28.14
C LYS A 9 -0.74 -25.35 26.92
N ILE A 10 -2.04 -25.61 27.09
CA ILE A 10 -2.94 -25.96 25.99
C ILE A 10 -3.01 -24.84 24.95
N LEU A 11 -3.25 -23.59 25.37
CA LEU A 11 -3.36 -22.46 24.44
C LEU A 11 -2.03 -22.21 23.70
N LEU A 12 -0.90 -22.41 24.38
CA LEU A 12 0.43 -22.33 23.76
C LEU A 12 0.69 -23.44 22.74
N GLU A 13 0.05 -24.59 22.85
CA GLU A 13 0.09 -25.62 21.81
C GLU A 13 -0.89 -25.33 20.67
N LEU A 14 -2.09 -24.79 20.97
CA LEU A 14 -3.06 -24.40 19.96
C LEU A 14 -2.52 -23.31 19.01
N VAL A 15 -1.80 -22.33 19.55
CA VAL A 15 -1.27 -21.22 18.75
C VAL A 15 -0.11 -21.65 17.84
N LYS A 16 0.52 -22.81 18.10
CA LYS A 16 1.54 -23.39 17.22
C LYS A 16 0.94 -24.21 16.08
N GLN A 17 -0.35 -24.53 16.14
CA GLN A 17 -1.01 -25.28 15.07
C GLN A 17 -0.99 -24.49 13.77
N LEU A 18 -0.98 -25.21 12.65
CA LEU A 18 -1.14 -24.64 11.32
C LEU A 18 -2.42 -23.79 11.28
N ASP A 19 -2.37 -22.64 10.62
CA ASP A 19 -3.38 -21.57 10.56
C ASP A 19 -3.48 -20.67 11.81
N ASN A 20 -3.18 -21.19 13.01
CA ASN A 20 -3.19 -20.39 14.25
C ASN A 20 -1.85 -19.68 14.53
N ASN A 21 -0.76 -20.14 13.90
CA ASN A 21 0.60 -19.61 14.08
C ASN A 21 0.84 -18.25 13.42
N CYS A 22 -0.16 -17.72 12.72
CA CYS A 22 -0.19 -16.35 12.21
C CYS A 22 -1.46 -15.65 12.70
N CYS A 23 -1.38 -14.35 12.94
CA CYS A 23 -2.50 -13.50 13.28
C CYS A 23 -3.62 -13.62 12.24
N ALA A 24 -4.85 -13.87 12.70
CA ALA A 24 -6.03 -14.04 11.85
C ALA A 24 -6.35 -12.81 10.97
N ASP A 25 -5.85 -11.62 11.31
CA ASP A 25 -6.26 -10.37 10.66
C ASP A 25 -5.17 -9.75 9.78
N CYS A 26 -3.90 -9.80 10.20
CA CYS A 26 -2.80 -9.16 9.47
C CYS A 26 -1.67 -10.13 9.08
N GLY A 27 -1.79 -11.40 9.44
CA GLY A 27 -0.78 -12.42 9.12
C GLY A 27 0.54 -12.31 9.89
N ALA A 28 0.66 -11.41 10.87
CA ALA A 28 1.84 -11.33 11.75
C ALA A 28 2.12 -12.69 12.39
N PRO A 29 3.39 -13.16 12.41
CA PRO A 29 3.73 -14.46 12.99
C PRO A 29 3.53 -14.46 14.51
N GLU A 30 3.38 -15.65 15.08
CA GLU A 30 3.39 -15.91 16.53
C GLU A 30 2.41 -15.04 17.33
N PRO A 31 1.09 -15.07 17.04
CA PRO A 31 0.12 -14.28 17.79
C PRO A 31 0.12 -14.65 19.28
N ASP A 32 0.02 -13.64 20.15
CA ASP A 32 0.11 -13.79 21.61
C ASP A 32 -1.21 -13.43 22.33
N TRP A 33 -2.25 -13.09 21.56
CA TRP A 33 -3.60 -12.80 22.04
C TRP A 33 -4.63 -13.69 21.34
N ALA A 34 -5.78 -13.84 21.98
CA ALA A 34 -6.92 -14.51 21.37
C ALA A 34 -8.23 -13.80 21.70
N SER A 35 -9.13 -13.73 20.71
CA SER A 35 -10.51 -13.33 20.93
C SER A 35 -11.35 -14.55 21.27
N TYR A 36 -11.77 -14.67 22.52
CA TYR A 36 -12.52 -15.82 23.01
C TYR A 36 -14.02 -15.73 22.70
N LYS A 37 -14.50 -14.64 22.10
CA LYS A 37 -15.85 -14.57 21.51
C LYS A 37 -15.87 -15.03 20.05
N LEU A 38 -14.80 -14.74 19.31
CA LEU A 38 -14.71 -15.02 17.88
C LEU A 38 -13.94 -16.32 17.58
N GLY A 39 -13.17 -16.84 18.54
CA GLY A 39 -12.40 -18.07 18.38
C GLY A 39 -11.15 -17.87 17.51
N VAL A 40 -10.54 -16.69 17.55
CA VAL A 40 -9.35 -16.35 16.72
C VAL A 40 -8.13 -16.00 17.56
N PHE A 41 -6.95 -16.32 17.04
CA PHE A 41 -5.63 -15.93 17.53
C PHE A 41 -5.11 -14.73 16.73
N VAL A 42 -4.73 -13.68 17.45
CA VAL A 42 -4.36 -12.38 16.89
C VAL A 42 -3.11 -11.83 17.56
N CYS A 43 -2.36 -10.99 16.87
CA CYS A 43 -1.19 -10.31 17.45
C CYS A 43 -1.62 -9.17 18.38
N LEU A 44 -0.68 -8.68 19.21
CA LEU A 44 -0.89 -7.54 20.11
C LEU A 44 -1.55 -6.33 19.41
N ASN A 45 -1.09 -5.95 18.21
CA ASN A 45 -1.63 -4.79 17.48
C ASN A 45 -3.11 -5.00 17.11
N CYS A 46 -3.46 -6.16 16.53
CA CYS A 46 -4.86 -6.44 16.15
C CYS A 46 -5.74 -6.61 17.40
N SER A 47 -5.20 -7.14 18.50
CA SER A 47 -5.91 -7.20 19.78
C SER A 47 -6.38 -5.82 20.25
N GLY A 48 -5.61 -4.76 19.98
CA GLY A 48 -5.98 -3.38 20.26
C GLY A 48 -7.26 -2.96 19.55
N THR A 49 -7.35 -3.22 18.24
CA THR A 49 -8.58 -2.97 17.47
C THR A 49 -9.76 -3.78 17.99
N HIS A 50 -9.55 -5.06 18.31
CA HIS A 50 -10.59 -5.91 18.85
C HIS A 50 -11.16 -5.41 20.19
N ARG A 51 -10.38 -4.70 21.01
CA ARG A 51 -10.88 -4.06 22.25
C ARG A 51 -11.87 -2.92 21.97
N ASN A 52 -11.77 -2.29 20.80
CA ASN A 52 -12.68 -1.23 20.36
C ASN A 52 -14.01 -1.79 19.81
N LEU A 53 -14.23 -3.10 19.86
CA LEU A 53 -15.44 -3.80 19.41
C LEU A 53 -16.05 -4.67 20.54
N PRO A 54 -16.37 -4.13 21.74
CA PRO A 54 -16.65 -4.92 22.95
C PRO A 54 -17.92 -5.78 22.87
N SER A 55 -18.90 -5.39 22.06
CA SER A 55 -20.11 -6.17 21.79
C SER A 55 -19.78 -7.45 21.01
N ILE A 56 -18.87 -7.36 20.05
CA ILE A 56 -18.53 -8.43 19.08
C ILE A 56 -17.35 -9.28 19.56
N SER A 57 -16.30 -8.66 20.08
CA SER A 57 -15.03 -9.30 20.41
C SER A 57 -14.62 -9.03 21.85
N ARG A 58 -14.00 -10.04 22.48
CA ARG A 58 -13.30 -9.88 23.75
C ARG A 58 -12.00 -10.64 23.70
N VAL A 59 -10.90 -9.97 24.04
CA VAL A 59 -9.55 -10.52 23.91
C VAL A 59 -8.91 -10.76 25.27
N LYS A 60 -8.05 -11.77 25.32
CA LYS A 60 -7.16 -12.07 26.45
C LYS A 60 -5.76 -12.41 25.90
N SER A 61 -4.72 -12.05 26.64
CA SER A 61 -3.36 -12.51 26.41
C SER A 61 -3.27 -14.00 26.69
N ILE A 62 -2.67 -14.76 25.79
CA ILE A 62 -2.45 -16.21 25.95
C ILE A 62 -1.52 -16.48 27.14
N ARG A 63 -0.57 -15.57 27.40
CA ARG A 63 0.51 -15.79 28.37
C ARG A 63 0.26 -15.15 29.73
N LEU A 64 -0.40 -13.98 29.74
CA LEU A 64 -0.50 -13.10 30.90
C LEU A 64 -1.85 -13.26 31.63
N ASP A 65 -2.93 -13.46 30.89
CA ASP A 65 -4.28 -13.50 31.47
C ASP A 65 -4.67 -14.89 31.97
N PHE A 66 -5.69 -14.91 32.84
CA PHE A 66 -6.30 -16.14 33.31
C PHE A 66 -7.35 -16.67 32.32
N TRP A 67 -7.32 -17.98 32.08
CA TRP A 67 -8.18 -18.69 31.15
C TRP A 67 -8.90 -19.84 31.83
N ASP A 68 -10.23 -19.74 31.87
CA ASP A 68 -11.12 -20.79 32.35
C ASP A 68 -11.23 -21.94 31.35
N ASP A 69 -11.60 -23.13 31.86
CA ASP A 69 -11.68 -24.35 31.07
C ASP A 69 -12.65 -24.20 29.88
N GLU A 70 -13.80 -23.57 30.08
CA GLU A 70 -14.80 -23.33 29.04
C GLU A 70 -14.25 -22.48 27.89
N LEU A 71 -13.50 -21.42 28.21
CA LEU A 71 -12.89 -20.56 27.20
C LEU A 71 -11.82 -21.31 26.41
N VAL A 72 -11.02 -22.14 27.08
CA VAL A 72 -10.03 -22.98 26.40
C VAL A 72 -10.70 -24.01 25.49
N GLN A 73 -11.80 -24.64 25.92
CA GLN A 73 -12.55 -25.57 25.07
C GLN A 73 -13.20 -24.87 23.88
N PHE A 74 -13.70 -23.64 24.05
CA PHE A 74 -14.17 -22.83 22.93
C PHE A 74 -13.04 -22.55 21.93
N MET A 75 -11.86 -22.14 22.40
CA MET A 75 -10.71 -21.93 21.51
C MET A 75 -10.25 -23.22 20.80
N LYS A 76 -10.33 -24.39 21.46
CA LYS A 76 -10.00 -25.70 20.85
C LYS A 76 -10.96 -26.11 19.73
N SER A 77 -12.26 -25.83 19.91
CA SER A 77 -13.31 -26.16 18.94
C SER A 77 -13.42 -25.16 17.80
N ASN A 78 -12.77 -24.00 17.95
CA ASN A 78 -12.67 -22.95 16.93
C ASN A 78 -11.20 -22.82 16.47
N GLY A 79 -10.80 -21.62 16.05
CA GLY A 79 -9.48 -21.32 15.54
C GLY A 79 -9.54 -20.48 14.26
N ASN A 80 -8.37 -20.04 13.81
CA ASN A 80 -8.25 -19.12 12.68
C ASN A 80 -8.80 -19.73 11.39
N ARG A 81 -8.60 -21.04 11.19
CA ARG A 81 -9.15 -21.75 10.03
C ARG A 81 -10.68 -21.70 9.98
N ALA A 82 -11.34 -21.94 11.12
CA ALA A 82 -12.80 -21.90 11.21
C ALA A 82 -13.33 -20.48 11.00
N ALA A 83 -12.70 -19.49 11.62
CA ALA A 83 -13.04 -18.08 11.43
C ALA A 83 -12.86 -17.63 9.98
N LYS A 84 -11.77 -18.04 9.32
CA LYS A 84 -11.55 -17.76 7.89
C LYS A 84 -12.62 -18.39 7.00
N ALA A 85 -13.00 -19.64 7.26
CA ALA A 85 -14.05 -20.32 6.50
C ALA A 85 -15.42 -19.63 6.62
N PHE A 86 -15.68 -18.94 7.73
CA PHE A 86 -16.94 -18.24 8.00
C PHE A 86 -16.90 -16.75 7.60
N TYR A 87 -16.01 -15.97 8.21
CA TYR A 87 -15.93 -14.51 8.05
C TYR A 87 -15.22 -14.06 6.78
N GLU A 88 -14.54 -14.97 6.07
CA GLU A 88 -13.83 -14.68 4.81
C GLU A 88 -14.31 -15.60 3.67
N LYS A 89 -15.52 -16.15 3.79
CA LYS A 89 -16.12 -17.08 2.83
C LYS A 89 -16.21 -16.49 1.43
N ASP A 90 -16.55 -15.21 1.33
CA ASP A 90 -16.85 -14.51 0.08
C ASP A 90 -16.13 -13.16 0.00
N VAL A 91 -14.81 -13.18 0.17
CA VAL A 91 -13.95 -12.00 0.02
C VAL A 91 -13.67 -11.79 -1.48
N PRO A 92 -14.06 -10.65 -2.07
CA PRO A 92 -13.76 -10.38 -3.47
C PRO A 92 -12.25 -10.40 -3.74
N ILE A 93 -11.83 -10.94 -4.89
CA ILE A 93 -10.41 -11.07 -5.25
C ILE A 93 -9.67 -9.73 -5.35
N PHE A 94 -10.38 -8.64 -5.63
CA PHE A 94 -9.83 -7.29 -5.62
C PHE A 94 -9.75 -6.70 -4.21
N TYR A 95 -10.44 -7.24 -3.20
CA TYR A 95 -10.45 -6.65 -1.87
C TYR A 95 -9.06 -6.76 -1.23
N TYR A 96 -8.54 -5.65 -0.72
CA TYR A 96 -7.19 -5.63 -0.15
C TYR A 96 -7.15 -6.30 1.23
N ARG A 97 -6.29 -7.30 1.38
CA ARG A 97 -6.01 -7.98 2.65
C ARG A 97 -4.76 -7.35 3.31
N PRO A 98 -4.91 -6.66 4.46
CA PRO A 98 -3.78 -5.96 5.07
C PRO A 98 -2.75 -6.91 5.69
N ARG A 99 -1.50 -6.45 5.70
CA ARG A 99 -0.36 -7.09 6.38
C ARG A 99 0.00 -6.34 7.66
N GLN A 100 0.91 -6.88 8.45
CA GLN A 100 1.32 -6.25 9.71
C GLN A 100 1.96 -4.87 9.53
N GLU A 101 2.61 -4.61 8.38
CA GLU A 101 3.28 -3.35 8.03
C GLU A 101 2.32 -2.31 7.43
N ASP A 102 1.06 -2.70 7.14
CA ASP A 102 0.08 -1.76 6.62
C ASP A 102 -0.40 -0.78 7.70
N CYS A 103 -0.82 0.40 7.26
CA CYS A 103 -1.33 1.44 8.14
C CYS A 103 -2.52 0.96 8.97
N GLU A 104 -2.71 1.62 10.12
CA GLU A 104 -3.75 1.26 11.09
C GLU A 104 -5.15 1.24 10.46
N VAL A 105 -5.50 2.23 9.64
CA VAL A 105 -6.83 2.29 9.00
C VAL A 105 -7.14 1.06 8.14
N LEU A 106 -6.15 0.52 7.42
CA LEU A 106 -6.35 -0.69 6.61
C LEU A 106 -6.60 -1.92 7.50
N ARG A 107 -5.81 -2.07 8.57
CA ARG A 107 -5.97 -3.19 9.52
C ARG A 107 -7.29 -3.09 10.29
N GLU A 108 -7.62 -1.90 10.77
CA GLU A 108 -8.87 -1.65 11.50
C GLU A 108 -10.09 -1.96 10.63
N GLN A 109 -10.14 -1.39 9.42
CA GLN A 109 -11.32 -1.55 8.57
C GLN A 109 -11.47 -2.97 8.03
N TRP A 110 -10.39 -3.75 7.93
CA TRP A 110 -10.46 -5.18 7.66
C TRP A 110 -11.09 -5.96 8.82
N ILE A 111 -10.67 -5.72 10.06
CA ILE A 111 -11.25 -6.34 11.26
C ILE A 111 -12.74 -6.00 11.36
N ARG A 112 -13.10 -4.73 11.15
CA ARG A 112 -14.51 -4.29 11.15
C ARG A 112 -15.31 -4.90 10.00
N ALA A 113 -14.76 -4.95 8.78
CA ALA A 113 -15.43 -5.58 7.63
C ALA A 113 -15.76 -7.06 7.91
N LYS A 114 -14.82 -7.81 8.50
CA LYS A 114 -15.00 -9.22 8.84
C LYS A 114 -16.01 -9.44 9.95
N TYR A 115 -15.84 -8.79 11.10
CA TYR A 115 -16.54 -9.21 12.32
C TYR A 115 -17.71 -8.30 12.71
N GLU A 116 -17.61 -7.00 12.44
CA GLU A 116 -18.64 -6.01 12.79
C GLU A 116 -19.71 -5.91 11.68
N ARG A 117 -19.27 -5.74 10.43
CA ARG A 117 -20.16 -5.58 9.27
C ARG A 117 -20.44 -6.88 8.53
N GLN A 118 -19.64 -7.91 8.80
CA GLN A 118 -19.78 -9.26 8.24
C GLN A 118 -19.92 -9.26 6.70
N GLU A 119 -19.11 -8.45 6.04
CA GLU A 119 -19.22 -8.17 4.60
C GLU A 119 -18.97 -9.41 3.72
N PHE A 120 -18.29 -10.42 4.25
CA PHE A 120 -17.78 -11.55 3.48
C PHE A 120 -18.31 -12.92 3.93
N THR A 121 -19.40 -12.95 4.71
CA THR A 121 -20.05 -14.22 5.11
C THR A 121 -20.89 -14.84 3.99
N GLY A 122 -21.11 -14.11 2.89
CA GLY A 122 -21.96 -14.50 1.75
C GLY A 122 -23.45 -14.20 1.97
N GLU A 123 -23.85 -13.83 3.19
CA GLU A 123 -25.22 -13.45 3.53
C GLU A 123 -25.49 -11.96 3.22
N ASN A 124 -24.46 -11.11 3.36
CA ASN A 124 -24.59 -9.65 3.21
C ASN A 124 -24.10 -9.14 1.84
N LYS A 125 -24.81 -9.52 0.77
CA LYS A 125 -24.49 -9.11 -0.61
C LYS A 125 -24.60 -7.60 -0.86
N HIS A 126 -25.23 -6.83 0.04
CA HIS A 126 -25.38 -5.39 -0.13
C HIS A 126 -24.07 -4.63 0.03
N HIS A 127 -23.24 -4.97 1.02
CA HIS A 127 -21.94 -4.32 1.19
C HIS A 127 -20.97 -4.64 0.04
N GLN A 128 -21.04 -5.85 -0.52
CA GLN A 128 -20.27 -6.20 -1.71
C GLN A 128 -20.64 -5.38 -2.93
N LYS A 129 -21.92 -5.02 -3.09
CA LYS A 129 -22.38 -4.16 -4.18
C LYS A 129 -21.84 -2.73 -4.05
N SER A 130 -21.58 -2.25 -2.83
CA SER A 130 -21.15 -0.86 -2.62
C SER A 130 -19.84 -0.52 -3.32
N TYR A 131 -18.89 -1.45 -3.45
CA TYR A 131 -17.62 -1.21 -4.16
C TYR A 131 -17.59 -1.80 -5.58
N SER A 132 -18.64 -2.48 -6.02
CA SER A 132 -18.72 -3.16 -7.33
C SER A 132 -19.97 -2.78 -8.15
N SER A 133 -20.62 -1.66 -7.84
CA SER A 133 -21.82 -1.15 -8.53
C SER A 133 -21.55 -0.53 -9.90
N GLY A 134 -20.33 -0.64 -10.45
CA GLY A 134 -19.91 -0.03 -11.71
C GLY A 134 -19.72 1.49 -11.69
N VAL A 135 -20.32 2.19 -10.73
CA VAL A 135 -20.05 3.60 -10.41
C VAL A 135 -19.91 3.75 -8.90
N PHE A 136 -18.85 4.46 -8.47
CA PHE A 136 -18.62 4.82 -7.08
C PHE A 136 -18.40 6.33 -6.98
N GLU A 137 -19.22 7.03 -6.21
CA GLU A 137 -19.15 8.47 -6.05
C GLU A 137 -19.26 8.92 -4.60
N GLY A 138 -18.75 10.11 -4.31
CA GLY A 138 -18.70 10.63 -2.95
C GLY A 138 -17.77 11.83 -2.82
N MET A 139 -17.77 12.42 -1.63
CA MET A 139 -16.95 13.58 -1.32
C MET A 139 -15.63 13.15 -0.71
N LEU A 140 -14.52 13.70 -1.19
CA LEU A 140 -13.20 13.55 -0.56
C LEU A 140 -12.58 14.92 -0.29
N TRP A 141 -11.85 15.02 0.80
CA TRP A 141 -10.97 16.15 1.04
C TRP A 141 -9.73 15.99 0.17
N LYS A 142 -9.50 16.93 -0.75
CA LYS A 142 -8.42 16.86 -1.73
C LYS A 142 -7.45 18.03 -1.56
N LYS A 143 -6.15 17.73 -1.46
CA LYS A 143 -5.10 18.75 -1.46
C LYS A 143 -5.07 19.54 -2.78
N GLY A 144 -4.98 20.86 -2.68
CA GLY A 144 -4.69 21.76 -3.79
C GLY A 144 -3.28 21.56 -4.33
N LYS A 145 -3.07 21.91 -5.60
CA LYS A 145 -1.78 21.71 -6.29
C LYS A 145 -0.67 22.52 -5.61
N ASP A 146 -0.92 23.81 -5.38
CA ASP A 146 0.11 24.78 -5.01
C ASP A 146 -0.07 25.41 -3.62
N ASN A 147 -1.30 25.42 -3.08
CA ASN A 147 -1.64 26.17 -1.86
C ASN A 147 -1.67 25.33 -0.57
N GLY A 148 -1.34 24.04 -0.64
CA GLY A 148 -1.30 23.13 0.52
C GLY A 148 -2.65 22.77 1.15
N GLN A 149 -3.71 23.55 0.90
CA GLN A 149 -5.03 23.39 1.50
C GLN A 149 -5.77 22.16 0.97
N PHE A 150 -6.53 21.50 1.85
CA PHE A 150 -7.48 20.47 1.46
C PHE A 150 -8.87 21.07 1.29
N LEU A 151 -9.52 20.77 0.17
CA LEU A 151 -10.87 21.25 -0.13
C LEU A 151 -11.75 20.06 -0.50
N ARG A 152 -13.02 20.08 -0.08
CA ARG A 152 -13.98 19.03 -0.40
C ARG A 152 -14.27 19.03 -1.90
N ARG A 153 -14.17 17.87 -2.53
CA ARG A 153 -14.46 17.68 -3.96
C ARG A 153 -15.28 16.41 -4.14
N LYS A 154 -16.26 16.46 -5.04
CA LYS A 154 -16.96 15.25 -5.49
C LYS A 154 -16.05 14.47 -6.41
N PHE A 155 -15.91 13.19 -6.15
CA PHE A 155 -15.24 12.22 -7.01
C PHE A 155 -16.27 11.25 -7.57
N VAL A 156 -16.06 10.81 -8.80
CA VAL A 156 -16.87 9.81 -9.49
C VAL A 156 -15.92 8.85 -10.20
N LEU A 157 -15.86 7.61 -9.73
CA LEU A 157 -15.15 6.51 -10.36
C LEU A 157 -16.16 5.72 -11.20
N SER A 158 -15.88 5.51 -12.48
CA SER A 158 -16.78 4.83 -13.40
C SER A 158 -16.09 3.69 -14.13
N GLU A 159 -16.71 2.52 -14.08
CA GLU A 159 -16.33 1.33 -14.84
C GLU A 159 -16.66 1.51 -16.33
N ARG A 160 -17.77 2.19 -16.64
CA ARG A 160 -18.26 2.35 -18.02
C ARG A 160 -17.23 2.98 -18.96
N ASP A 161 -16.50 3.97 -18.47
CA ASP A 161 -15.47 4.67 -19.25
C ASP A 161 -14.06 4.50 -18.67
N PHE A 162 -13.91 3.68 -17.62
CA PHE A 162 -12.64 3.44 -16.95
C PHE A 162 -11.94 4.72 -16.51
N THR A 163 -12.68 5.63 -15.87
CA THR A 163 -12.14 6.90 -15.37
C THR A 163 -12.48 7.21 -13.90
N LEU A 164 -11.58 7.95 -13.26
CA LEU A 164 -11.82 8.68 -12.02
C LEU A 164 -11.93 10.17 -12.34
N LYS A 165 -13.11 10.75 -12.11
CA LYS A 165 -13.38 12.17 -12.32
C LYS A 165 -13.47 12.88 -10.97
N TYR A 166 -13.10 14.15 -10.94
CA TYR A 166 -13.45 14.99 -9.80
C TYR A 166 -13.91 16.37 -10.25
N TYR A 167 -14.80 16.95 -9.46
CA TYR A 167 -15.50 18.18 -9.76
C TYR A 167 -15.11 19.27 -8.75
N LYS A 168 -15.17 20.53 -9.18
CA LYS A 168 -15.21 21.67 -8.25
C LYS A 168 -16.64 21.76 -7.67
N GLU A 169 -16.87 22.68 -6.74
CA GLU A 169 -18.20 22.90 -6.14
C GLU A 169 -19.29 23.15 -7.19
N ASP A 170 -18.96 23.88 -8.25
CA ASP A 170 -19.85 24.09 -9.40
C ASP A 170 -19.69 22.97 -10.44
N GLU A 171 -20.57 21.96 -10.37
CA GLU A 171 -20.59 20.81 -11.28
C GLU A 171 -21.05 21.17 -12.71
N SER A 172 -21.71 22.32 -12.90
CA SER A 172 -22.24 22.73 -14.23
C SER A 172 -21.15 22.92 -15.29
N LYS A 173 -19.91 23.17 -14.84
CA LYS A 173 -18.72 23.33 -15.69
C LYS A 173 -18.07 22.01 -16.10
N GLY A 174 -18.67 20.88 -15.71
CA GLY A 174 -18.12 19.55 -15.94
C GLY A 174 -16.93 19.21 -15.03
N PRO A 175 -16.29 18.05 -15.25
CA PRO A 175 -15.21 17.57 -14.41
C PRO A 175 -13.99 18.48 -14.50
N LYS A 176 -13.38 18.79 -13.36
CA LYS A 176 -12.12 19.53 -13.31
C LYS A 176 -10.94 18.70 -13.82
N SER A 177 -11.03 17.38 -13.68
CA SER A 177 -10.08 16.42 -14.25
C SER A 177 -10.80 15.11 -14.54
N VAL A 178 -10.38 14.46 -15.63
CA VAL A 178 -10.76 13.10 -15.98
C VAL A 178 -9.47 12.28 -15.99
N ILE A 179 -9.39 11.27 -15.12
CA ILE A 179 -8.18 10.47 -14.92
C ILE A 179 -8.47 9.06 -15.41
N SER A 180 -7.69 8.57 -16.38
CA SER A 180 -7.80 7.18 -16.83
C SER A 180 -7.36 6.24 -15.71
N VAL A 181 -8.12 5.16 -15.48
CA VAL A 181 -7.71 4.13 -14.52
C VAL A 181 -6.55 3.28 -15.05
N LYS A 182 -6.19 3.35 -16.34
CA LYS A 182 -5.11 2.56 -16.97
C LYS A 182 -3.79 2.65 -16.20
N ASP A 183 -3.38 3.85 -15.85
CA ASP A 183 -2.12 4.14 -15.17
C ASP A 183 -2.33 4.57 -13.71
N LEU A 184 -3.57 4.47 -13.22
CA LEU A 184 -3.93 4.89 -11.86
C LEU A 184 -3.41 3.88 -10.84
N ASN A 185 -2.75 4.39 -9.81
CA ASN A 185 -2.38 3.67 -8.61
C ASN A 185 -2.94 4.39 -7.37
N ALA A 186 -3.17 3.65 -6.30
CA ALA A 186 -3.58 4.19 -5.01
C ALA A 186 -2.78 3.52 -3.88
N THR A 187 -2.24 4.31 -2.97
CA THR A 187 -1.49 3.83 -1.79
C THR A 187 -1.82 4.67 -0.57
N PHE A 188 -2.06 4.01 0.57
CA PHE A 188 -2.23 4.72 1.83
C PHE A 188 -0.90 5.32 2.28
N GLN A 189 -0.91 6.61 2.63
CA GLN A 189 0.26 7.42 2.93
C GLN A 189 -0.03 8.37 4.11
N PRO A 190 -0.49 7.85 5.27
CA PRO A 190 -1.03 8.68 6.34
C PRO A 190 0.02 9.63 6.95
N GLU A 191 1.24 9.15 7.19
CA GLU A 191 2.34 9.95 7.74
C GLU A 191 2.75 11.08 6.79
N LYS A 192 2.91 10.75 5.49
CA LYS A 192 3.27 11.72 4.45
C LYS A 192 2.23 12.83 4.30
N ILE A 193 0.94 12.45 4.36
CA ILE A 193 -0.20 13.35 4.18
C ILE A 193 -0.53 14.13 5.46
N GLY A 194 -0.13 13.62 6.63
CA GLY A 194 -0.49 14.19 7.93
C GLY A 194 -1.93 13.88 8.34
N HIS A 195 -2.51 12.78 7.87
CA HIS A 195 -3.88 12.36 8.21
C HIS A 195 -3.98 10.84 8.25
N VAL A 196 -4.60 10.26 9.30
CA VAL A 196 -4.70 8.81 9.51
C VAL A 196 -5.36 8.04 8.35
N ASN A 197 -6.26 8.72 7.64
CA ASN A 197 -6.97 8.23 6.46
C ASN A 197 -6.40 8.76 5.14
N GLY A 198 -5.12 9.18 5.11
CA GLY A 198 -4.49 9.76 3.93
C GLY A 198 -4.24 8.72 2.83
N LEU A 199 -4.76 8.98 1.64
CA LEU A 199 -4.58 8.18 0.43
C LEU A 199 -3.89 9.02 -0.66
N GLN A 200 -2.79 8.49 -1.21
CA GLN A 200 -2.13 9.03 -2.39
C GLN A 200 -2.64 8.28 -3.62
N ILE A 201 -3.22 9.01 -4.57
CA ILE A 201 -3.59 8.50 -5.90
C ILE A 201 -2.58 9.05 -6.90
N THR A 202 -1.93 8.17 -7.66
CA THR A 202 -0.99 8.57 -8.71
C THR A 202 -1.47 8.15 -10.08
N TYR A 203 -1.22 8.94 -11.10
CA TYR A 203 -1.63 8.67 -12.47
C TYR A 203 -0.71 9.38 -13.47
N LEU A 204 -0.72 8.92 -14.71
CA LEU A 204 0.02 9.55 -15.79
C LEU A 204 -0.82 10.69 -16.40
N GLN A 205 -0.23 11.88 -16.57
CA GLN A 205 -0.84 13.01 -17.27
C GLN A 205 0.25 13.77 -18.02
N ASP A 206 0.04 13.98 -19.32
CA ASP A 206 1.00 14.67 -20.20
C ASP A 206 2.40 14.13 -19.96
N ASP A 207 2.50 12.79 -19.96
CA ASP A 207 3.74 12.07 -19.73
C ASP A 207 4.27 12.15 -18.27
N HIS A 208 3.80 13.05 -17.42
CA HIS A 208 4.25 13.19 -16.03
C HIS A 208 3.48 12.32 -15.03
N THR A 209 4.14 11.95 -13.92
CA THR A 209 3.49 11.29 -12.78
C THR A 209 2.83 12.34 -11.89
N ARG A 210 1.50 12.35 -11.89
CA ARG A 210 0.73 13.24 -11.04
C ARG A 210 0.39 12.59 -9.72
N ASN A 211 0.52 13.34 -8.64
CA ASN A 211 0.04 12.96 -7.31
C ASN A 211 -1.24 13.73 -6.95
N LEU A 212 -2.27 13.01 -6.53
CA LEU A 212 -3.37 13.54 -5.73
C LEU A 212 -3.24 13.01 -4.31
N PHE A 213 -3.38 13.91 -3.34
CA PHE A 213 -3.46 13.55 -1.94
C PHE A 213 -4.87 13.82 -1.48
N VAL A 214 -5.54 12.77 -1.00
CA VAL A 214 -6.94 12.81 -0.56
C VAL A 214 -7.10 12.13 0.79
N TYR A 215 -8.15 12.48 1.51
CA TYR A 215 -8.60 11.73 2.68
C TYR A 215 -10.11 11.80 2.84
N HIS A 216 -10.63 10.96 3.70
CA HIS A 216 -11.97 11.06 4.26
C HIS A 216 -11.91 11.07 5.79
N GLU A 217 -12.86 11.70 6.46
CA GLU A 217 -12.90 11.75 7.94
C GLU A 217 -13.18 10.36 8.52
N HIS A 218 -14.04 9.58 7.86
CA HIS A 218 -14.32 8.19 8.21
C HIS A 218 -13.39 7.21 7.48
N GLY A 219 -12.74 6.34 8.24
CA GLY A 219 -11.80 5.33 7.73
C GLY A 219 -12.47 4.32 6.78
N GLN A 220 -13.71 3.92 7.08
CA GLN A 220 -14.48 3.01 6.22
C GLN A 220 -14.63 3.58 4.81
N GLU A 221 -15.00 4.85 4.67
CA GLU A 221 -15.22 5.49 3.38
C GLU A 221 -13.94 5.55 2.53
N ILE A 222 -12.79 5.90 3.11
CA ILE A 222 -11.55 5.94 2.32
C ILE A 222 -11.09 4.53 1.91
N VAL A 223 -11.33 3.52 2.76
CA VAL A 223 -11.03 2.12 2.43
C VAL A 223 -11.99 1.59 1.38
N ASN A 224 -13.26 2.01 1.39
CA ASN A 224 -14.23 1.74 0.32
C ASN A 224 -13.75 2.33 -1.01
N TRP A 225 -13.33 3.61 -1.03
CA TRP A 225 -12.73 4.23 -2.20
C TRP A 225 -11.53 3.44 -2.74
N PHE A 226 -10.63 3.03 -1.85
CA PHE A 226 -9.46 2.24 -2.22
C PHE A 226 -9.85 0.89 -2.84
N ASN A 227 -10.81 0.17 -2.26
CA ASN A 227 -11.28 -1.10 -2.80
C ASN A 227 -12.13 -0.95 -4.08
N ALA A 228 -12.89 0.14 -4.23
CA ALA A 228 -13.60 0.46 -5.46
C ALA A 228 -12.65 0.77 -6.63
N ILE A 229 -11.58 1.54 -6.36
CA ILE A 229 -10.47 1.73 -7.31
C ILE A 229 -9.88 0.38 -7.70
N ARG A 230 -9.64 -0.50 -6.73
CA ARG A 230 -9.10 -1.84 -6.98
C ARG A 230 -10.06 -2.70 -7.81
N ALA A 231 -11.36 -2.65 -7.55
CA ALA A 231 -12.37 -3.38 -8.33
C ALA A 231 -12.36 -2.95 -9.80
N ILE A 232 -12.46 -1.65 -10.07
CA ILE A 232 -12.51 -1.13 -11.44
C ILE A 232 -11.17 -1.30 -12.17
N ARG A 233 -10.04 -1.18 -11.46
CA ARG A 233 -8.71 -1.54 -12.00
C ARG A 233 -8.65 -3.00 -12.44
N LEU A 234 -9.21 -3.92 -11.66
CA LEU A 234 -9.24 -5.33 -12.05
C LEU A 234 -10.11 -5.57 -13.28
N VAL A 235 -11.28 -4.93 -13.38
CA VAL A 235 -12.15 -5.01 -14.57
C VAL A 235 -11.42 -4.48 -15.81
N TYR A 236 -10.75 -3.32 -15.68
CA TYR A 236 -9.91 -2.77 -16.74
C TYR A 236 -8.82 -3.76 -17.18
N LEU A 237 -8.09 -4.33 -16.21
CA LEU A 237 -7.00 -5.26 -16.51
C LEU A 237 -7.48 -6.55 -17.19
N LYS A 238 -8.63 -7.11 -16.77
CA LYS A 238 -9.24 -8.27 -17.44
C LYS A 238 -9.65 -7.95 -18.88
N THR A 239 -10.10 -6.71 -19.12
CA THR A 239 -10.48 -6.25 -20.46
C THR A 239 -9.25 -6.02 -21.35
N ALA A 240 -8.19 -5.41 -20.80
CA ALA A 240 -6.96 -5.11 -21.52
C ALA A 240 -6.07 -6.36 -21.75
N PHE A 241 -6.18 -7.37 -20.88
CA PHE A 241 -5.36 -8.59 -20.91
C PHE A 241 -6.26 -9.84 -20.76
N PRO A 242 -7.09 -10.17 -21.77
CA PRO A 242 -8.11 -11.23 -21.66
C PRO A 242 -7.53 -12.64 -21.46
N THR A 243 -6.25 -12.85 -21.78
CA THR A 243 -5.56 -14.14 -21.61
C THR A 243 -4.85 -14.27 -20.26
N ALA A 244 -4.76 -13.18 -19.47
CA ALA A 244 -4.11 -13.21 -18.17
C ALA A 244 -5.06 -13.74 -17.10
N ASN A 245 -4.53 -14.55 -16.18
CA ASN A 245 -5.30 -15.07 -15.06
C ASN A 245 -5.29 -14.11 -13.85
N ASP A 246 -6.16 -14.36 -12.86
CA ASP A 246 -6.29 -13.49 -11.70
C ASP A 246 -4.98 -13.36 -10.88
N SER A 247 -4.17 -14.43 -10.77
CA SER A 247 -2.92 -14.37 -10.01
C SER A 247 -1.86 -13.49 -10.67
N GLN A 248 -1.89 -13.36 -12.00
CA GLN A 248 -1.07 -12.42 -12.77
C GLN A 248 -1.57 -10.98 -12.64
N LEU A 249 -2.89 -10.77 -12.60
CA LEU A 249 -3.49 -9.42 -12.61
C LEU A 249 -3.57 -8.76 -11.23
N ILE A 250 -3.82 -9.53 -10.15
CA ILE A 250 -3.96 -9.00 -8.79
C ILE A 250 -2.79 -8.09 -8.37
N PRO A 251 -1.51 -8.45 -8.64
CA PRO A 251 -0.36 -7.59 -8.33
C PRO A 251 -0.36 -6.24 -9.07
N TRP A 252 -1.10 -6.10 -10.18
CA TRP A 252 -1.13 -4.88 -11.01
C TRP A 252 -2.31 -3.96 -10.70
N ILE A 253 -3.25 -4.39 -9.86
CA ILE A 253 -4.44 -3.60 -9.51
C ILE A 253 -4.03 -2.28 -8.84
N THR A 254 -3.31 -2.38 -7.74
CA THR A 254 -2.64 -1.27 -7.03
C THR A 254 -1.31 -1.79 -6.49
N ARG A 255 -0.30 -0.93 -6.49
CA ARG A 255 1.09 -1.29 -6.17
C ARG A 255 1.66 -0.43 -5.07
N LYS A 256 2.47 -1.05 -4.21
CA LYS A 256 3.27 -0.34 -3.20
C LYS A 256 4.57 0.14 -3.80
N TYR A 257 5.04 1.30 -3.35
CA TYR A 257 6.40 1.74 -3.64
C TYR A 257 7.38 0.90 -2.83
N LEU A 258 8.50 0.53 -3.47
CA LEU A 258 9.48 -0.36 -2.85
C LEU A 258 10.28 0.38 -1.76
N LYS A 259 10.59 1.65 -2.01
CA LYS A 259 11.21 2.54 -1.04
C LYS A 259 10.89 3.99 -1.37
N GLU A 260 10.72 4.78 -0.32
CA GLU A 260 10.62 6.23 -0.38
C GLU A 260 11.52 6.87 0.68
N GLY A 261 11.92 8.11 0.47
CA GLY A 261 12.81 8.80 1.40
C GLY A 261 13.56 9.96 0.77
N TYR A 262 14.23 10.75 1.60
CA TYR A 262 15.09 11.80 1.08
C TYR A 262 16.45 11.25 0.67
N MET A 263 17.00 11.77 -0.44
CA MET A 263 18.42 11.69 -0.82
C MET A 263 18.86 13.07 -1.31
N GLU A 264 20.15 13.40 -1.21
CA GLU A 264 20.72 14.50 -1.99
C GLU A 264 21.10 14.00 -3.38
N LYS A 265 20.93 14.83 -4.42
CA LYS A 265 21.40 14.53 -5.78
C LYS A 265 22.12 15.71 -6.40
N THR A 266 23.06 15.45 -7.31
CA THR A 266 23.68 16.46 -8.18
C THR A 266 23.11 16.43 -9.61
N GLY A 267 23.58 17.33 -10.47
CA GLY A 267 23.22 17.46 -11.88
C GLY A 267 24.07 16.57 -12.80
N PRO A 268 23.82 16.60 -14.12
CA PRO A 268 24.50 15.75 -15.10
C PRO A 268 26.02 15.87 -15.10
N LEU A 269 26.54 17.08 -14.86
CA LEU A 269 27.98 17.33 -14.88
C LEU A 269 28.66 16.95 -13.56
N GLN A 270 27.88 16.58 -12.54
CA GLN A 270 28.32 16.28 -11.17
C GLN A 270 29.10 17.42 -10.49
N ARG A 271 29.03 18.63 -11.08
CA ARG A 271 29.64 19.86 -10.55
C ARG A 271 28.59 20.78 -9.95
N GLU A 272 27.32 20.53 -10.25
CA GLU A 272 26.20 21.27 -9.72
C GLU A 272 26.03 21.00 -8.22
N PRO A 273 25.57 21.99 -7.43
CA PRO A 273 25.33 21.79 -6.02
C PRO A 273 24.36 20.65 -5.74
N PHE A 274 24.64 19.86 -4.70
CA PHE A 274 23.73 18.82 -4.22
C PHE A 274 22.43 19.45 -3.73
N LYS A 275 21.30 18.83 -4.09
CA LYS A 275 19.98 19.25 -3.64
C LYS A 275 19.23 18.07 -3.01
N LYS A 276 18.71 18.27 -1.81
CA LYS A 276 17.81 17.33 -1.12
C LYS A 276 16.51 17.17 -1.91
N ARG A 277 16.12 15.93 -2.19
CA ARG A 277 14.91 15.57 -2.95
C ARG A 277 14.24 14.37 -2.30
N TRP A 278 12.90 14.34 -2.37
CA TRP A 278 12.14 13.17 -1.98
C TRP A 278 12.09 12.19 -3.14
N PHE A 279 12.54 10.96 -2.93
CA PHE A 279 12.59 9.91 -3.94
C PHE A 279 11.50 8.87 -3.70
N VAL A 280 10.99 8.30 -4.78
CA VAL A 280 9.99 7.23 -4.79
C VAL A 280 10.41 6.19 -5.83
N LEU A 281 10.64 4.95 -5.40
CA LEU A 281 10.96 3.84 -6.28
C LEU A 281 9.70 3.01 -6.57
N ASP A 282 9.22 3.11 -7.80
CA ASP A 282 8.15 2.28 -8.35
C ASP A 282 8.76 1.06 -9.06
N PRO A 283 8.65 -0.15 -8.48
CA PRO A 283 9.27 -1.34 -9.04
C PRO A 283 8.51 -1.89 -10.25
N LEU A 284 7.23 -1.53 -10.46
CA LEU A 284 6.43 -2.05 -11.58
C LEU A 284 6.75 -1.28 -12.86
N ASP A 285 6.79 0.04 -12.76
CA ASP A 285 7.12 0.92 -13.88
C ASP A 285 8.65 1.12 -14.03
N ARG A 286 9.44 0.56 -13.11
CA ARG A 286 10.90 0.74 -13.02
C ARG A 286 11.32 2.22 -12.97
N LYS A 287 10.56 3.04 -12.25
CA LYS A 287 10.78 4.49 -12.16
C LYS A 287 11.31 4.84 -10.78
N LEU A 288 12.47 5.50 -10.74
CA LEU A 288 12.94 6.25 -9.59
C LEU A 288 12.59 7.73 -9.81
N LEU A 289 11.47 8.16 -9.22
CA LEU A 289 10.94 9.51 -9.30
C LEU A 289 11.58 10.38 -8.21
N TYR A 290 11.74 11.67 -8.47
CA TYR A 290 12.17 12.62 -7.43
C TYR A 290 11.41 13.95 -7.45
N PHE A 291 11.11 14.45 -6.25
CA PHE A 291 10.28 15.63 -5.99
C PHE A 291 11.03 16.63 -5.10
N LYS A 292 10.59 17.90 -5.08
CA LYS A 292 11.14 18.89 -4.13
C LYS A 292 10.67 18.55 -2.73
N THR A 293 9.40 18.24 -2.58
CA THR A 293 8.76 17.81 -1.31
C THR A 293 7.91 16.56 -1.52
N PRO A 294 7.59 15.79 -0.46
CA PRO A 294 6.81 14.56 -0.58
C PRO A 294 5.36 14.78 -1.05
N LEU A 295 4.85 16.01 -0.91
CA LEU A 295 3.47 16.38 -1.25
C LEU A 295 3.36 17.22 -2.53
N ASP A 296 4.41 17.23 -3.35
CA ASP A 296 4.39 17.86 -4.66
C ASP A 296 3.47 17.08 -5.62
N ALA A 297 2.73 17.82 -6.44
CA ALA A 297 1.76 17.25 -7.37
C ALA A 297 2.38 16.61 -8.63
N VAL A 298 3.64 16.91 -8.94
CA VAL A 298 4.36 16.49 -10.15
C VAL A 298 5.82 16.23 -9.78
N GLU A 299 6.44 15.21 -10.37
CA GLU A 299 7.87 14.96 -10.21
C GLU A 299 8.72 16.06 -10.87
N LEU A 300 9.92 16.28 -10.31
CA LEU A 300 10.95 17.11 -10.94
C LEU A 300 11.74 16.33 -12.00
N GLY A 301 11.69 15.00 -11.93
CA GLY A 301 12.30 14.14 -12.93
C GLY A 301 12.22 12.67 -12.55
N VAL A 302 12.63 11.83 -13.49
CA VAL A 302 12.53 10.38 -13.42
C VAL A 302 13.81 9.73 -13.92
N VAL A 303 14.22 8.65 -13.25
CA VAL A 303 15.28 7.76 -13.71
C VAL A 303 14.64 6.39 -13.95
N PHE A 304 14.75 5.87 -15.18
CA PHE A 304 14.39 4.50 -15.47
C PHE A 304 15.46 3.55 -14.90
N ILE A 305 15.05 2.43 -14.31
CA ILE A 305 15.93 1.42 -13.72
C ILE A 305 15.79 0.12 -14.52
N GLY A 306 16.64 -0.05 -15.54
CA GLY A 306 16.69 -1.26 -16.36
C GLY A 306 17.44 -2.41 -15.67
N THR A 307 17.94 -3.36 -16.45
CA THR A 307 18.70 -4.51 -15.94
C THR A 307 20.19 -4.37 -16.19
N GLU A 308 20.99 -5.21 -15.51
CA GLU A 308 22.45 -5.22 -15.64
C GLU A 308 22.91 -5.44 -17.08
N ASN A 309 22.27 -6.37 -17.80
CA ASN A 309 22.56 -6.64 -19.22
C ASN A 309 22.27 -5.44 -20.15
N HIS A 310 21.53 -4.44 -19.68
CA HIS A 310 21.25 -3.20 -20.41
C HIS A 310 22.05 -2.01 -19.84
N GLY A 311 23.14 -2.25 -19.12
CA GLY A 311 24.04 -1.20 -18.62
C GLY A 311 23.55 -0.46 -17.37
N TYR A 312 22.66 -1.07 -16.59
CA TYR A 312 22.20 -0.52 -15.32
C TYR A 312 22.90 -1.19 -14.13
N SER A 313 23.44 -0.41 -13.20
CA SER A 313 24.00 -0.96 -11.96
C SER A 313 23.80 -0.02 -10.77
N VAL A 314 23.93 -0.55 -9.56
CA VAL A 314 23.85 0.24 -8.32
C VAL A 314 24.97 -0.17 -7.35
N GLN A 315 25.66 0.82 -6.78
CA GLN A 315 26.81 0.63 -5.92
C GLN A 315 26.78 1.53 -4.68
N GLU A 316 27.30 1.00 -3.58
CA GLU A 316 27.60 1.73 -2.35
C GLU A 316 28.98 2.39 -2.47
N CYS A 317 29.03 3.60 -3.02
CA CYS A 317 30.28 4.32 -3.13
C CYS A 317 30.07 5.83 -3.26
N VAL A 318 31.12 6.59 -2.96
CA VAL A 318 31.18 8.04 -3.20
C VAL A 318 32.25 8.28 -4.28
N PRO A 319 31.88 8.76 -5.48
CA PRO A 319 32.85 9.03 -6.53
C PRO A 319 33.96 9.98 -6.09
N LYS A 320 35.19 9.72 -6.55
CA LYS A 320 36.35 10.58 -6.27
C LYS A 320 36.08 11.99 -6.81
N GLY A 321 36.29 13.00 -5.98
CA GLY A 321 36.07 14.41 -6.36
C GLY A 321 34.66 14.94 -6.12
N THR A 322 33.75 14.15 -5.54
CA THR A 322 32.43 14.64 -5.08
C THR A 322 32.61 15.75 -4.05
N ARG A 323 32.01 16.92 -4.31
CA ARG A 323 32.06 18.10 -3.44
C ARG A 323 30.68 18.73 -3.30
N GLY A 324 30.44 19.45 -2.20
CA GLY A 324 29.21 20.22 -1.98
C GLY A 324 28.02 19.42 -1.41
N ASN A 325 28.18 18.12 -1.17
CA ASN A 325 27.23 17.28 -0.44
C ASN A 325 27.34 17.47 1.08
N LYS A 326 26.20 17.49 1.77
CA LYS A 326 26.14 17.48 3.24
C LYS A 326 26.19 16.04 3.75
N TRP A 327 25.42 15.17 3.12
CA TRP A 327 25.28 13.76 3.46
C TRP A 327 26.44 12.93 2.92
N LYS A 328 26.79 11.83 3.61
CA LYS A 328 28.08 11.12 3.40
C LYS A 328 27.94 9.71 2.82
N CYS A 329 26.76 9.10 2.91
CA CYS A 329 26.53 7.74 2.48
C CYS A 329 26.13 7.71 0.99
N GLY A 330 27.06 7.37 0.09
CA GLY A 330 26.86 7.50 -1.36
C GLY A 330 26.16 6.31 -2.02
N VAL A 331 25.22 6.59 -2.92
CA VAL A 331 24.58 5.60 -3.80
C VAL A 331 24.82 6.05 -5.23
N VAL A 332 25.55 5.24 -5.99
CA VAL A 332 25.79 5.48 -7.42
C VAL A 332 24.90 4.57 -8.23
N VAL A 333 24.09 5.14 -9.11
CA VAL A 333 23.25 4.43 -10.06
C VAL A 333 23.77 4.70 -11.47
N GLU A 334 24.29 3.66 -12.12
CA GLU A 334 24.69 3.73 -13.52
C GLU A 334 23.50 3.45 -14.43
N THR A 335 23.43 4.22 -15.52
CA THR A 335 22.52 4.00 -16.64
C THR A 335 23.31 4.17 -17.93
N PRO A 336 22.86 3.64 -19.09
CA PRO A 336 23.60 3.74 -20.35
C PRO A 336 23.99 5.16 -20.75
N ASP A 337 23.15 6.13 -20.41
CA ASP A 337 23.33 7.52 -20.82
C ASP A 337 24.08 8.36 -19.79
N ARG A 338 24.10 7.93 -18.51
CA ARG A 338 24.53 8.78 -17.40
C ARG A 338 24.70 8.02 -16.08
N GLN A 339 25.73 8.40 -15.33
CA GLN A 339 25.88 8.11 -13.91
C GLN A 339 25.09 9.11 -13.02
N PHE A 340 24.28 8.58 -12.11
CA PHE A 340 23.60 9.35 -11.07
C PHE A 340 24.29 9.15 -9.72
N VAL A 341 24.56 10.26 -9.03
CA VAL A 341 25.17 10.26 -7.70
C VAL A 341 24.16 10.78 -6.70
N PHE A 342 23.81 9.92 -5.75
CA PHE A 342 22.93 10.24 -4.63
C PHE A 342 23.66 10.12 -3.30
N MET A 343 23.24 10.89 -2.31
CA MET A 343 23.76 10.80 -0.94
C MET A 343 22.60 10.57 0.02
N CYS A 344 22.80 9.70 1.01
CA CYS A 344 21.87 9.39 2.09
C CYS A 344 22.40 9.92 3.42
N GLU A 345 21.49 10.25 4.34
CA GLU A 345 21.85 10.77 5.66
C GLU A 345 22.48 9.70 6.54
N GLN A 346 21.96 8.47 6.47
CA GLN A 346 22.39 7.34 7.30
C GLN A 346 22.83 6.13 6.45
N ASP A 347 23.78 5.36 6.96
CA ASP A 347 24.26 4.10 6.36
C ASP A 347 23.14 3.07 6.19
N ARG A 348 22.21 3.00 7.15
CA ARG A 348 21.02 2.15 7.06
C ARG A 348 20.17 2.49 5.83
N GLU A 349 19.92 3.79 5.59
CA GLU A 349 19.12 4.23 4.45
C GLU A 349 19.82 3.95 3.12
N GLN A 350 21.14 4.11 3.07
CA GLN A 350 21.97 3.78 1.91
C GLN A 350 21.82 2.31 1.53
N LYS A 351 21.99 1.39 2.50
CA LYS A 351 21.83 -0.05 2.30
C LYS A 351 20.43 -0.40 1.81
N GLU A 352 19.40 0.18 2.42
CA GLU A 352 18.02 -0.02 2.00
C GLU A 352 17.74 0.49 0.57
N TRP A 353 18.29 1.65 0.18
CA TRP A 353 18.16 2.19 -1.18
C TRP A 353 18.85 1.31 -2.21
N VAL A 354 20.09 0.89 -1.92
CA VAL A 354 20.86 0.02 -2.81
C VAL A 354 20.17 -1.32 -2.98
N GLN A 355 19.71 -1.93 -1.88
CA GLN A 355 18.96 -3.19 -1.94
C GLN A 355 17.67 -3.03 -2.74
N ALA A 356 16.90 -1.96 -2.53
CA ALA A 356 15.66 -1.71 -3.25
C ALA A 356 15.89 -1.52 -4.76
N ILE A 357 16.90 -0.74 -5.16
CA ILE A 357 17.24 -0.55 -6.57
C ILE A 357 17.75 -1.85 -7.19
N ARG A 358 18.59 -2.60 -6.47
CA ARG A 358 19.11 -3.89 -6.91
C ARG A 358 17.99 -4.90 -7.19
N GLN A 359 16.99 -4.98 -6.32
CA GLN A 359 15.80 -5.81 -6.54
C GLN A 359 15.03 -5.48 -7.83
N VAL A 360 15.12 -4.24 -8.33
CA VAL A 360 14.51 -3.84 -9.61
C VAL A 360 15.43 -4.22 -10.78
N ILE A 361 16.74 -4.05 -10.63
CA ILE A 361 17.75 -4.41 -11.65
C ILE A 361 17.76 -5.92 -11.91
N GLU A 362 17.63 -6.74 -10.87
CA GLU A 362 17.64 -8.21 -10.95
C GLU A 362 16.40 -8.80 -11.64
N LYS A 363 15.29 -8.06 -11.69
CA LYS A 363 14.09 -8.51 -12.39
C LYS A 363 14.31 -8.43 -13.90
N PRO A 364 13.85 -9.41 -14.70
CA PRO A 364 13.79 -9.25 -16.15
C PRO A 364 12.90 -8.08 -16.57
N MET A 365 13.20 -7.45 -17.71
CA MET A 365 12.32 -6.45 -18.31
C MET A 365 11.17 -7.11 -19.06
N LEU A 366 9.96 -6.59 -18.86
CA LEU A 366 8.78 -6.95 -19.64
C LEU A 366 8.72 -6.12 -20.94
N PRO A 367 7.99 -6.55 -21.99
CA PRO A 367 7.87 -5.79 -23.23
C PRO A 367 7.46 -4.32 -23.06
N GLN A 368 6.57 -4.04 -22.10
CA GLN A 368 6.13 -2.69 -21.76
C GLN A 368 7.23 -1.81 -21.12
N ASP A 369 8.24 -2.43 -20.49
CA ASP A 369 9.34 -1.72 -19.82
C ASP A 369 10.22 -1.03 -20.87
N TYR A 370 10.45 -1.66 -22.02
CA TYR A 370 11.20 -1.06 -23.13
C TYR A 370 10.52 0.18 -23.71
N THR A 371 9.18 0.16 -23.78
CA THR A 371 8.39 1.34 -24.19
C THR A 371 8.54 2.46 -23.16
N THR A 372 8.50 2.12 -21.87
CA THR A 372 8.69 3.07 -20.77
C THR A 372 10.09 3.69 -20.79
N GLU A 373 11.13 2.87 -20.97
CA GLU A 373 12.52 3.32 -21.11
C GLU A 373 12.68 4.31 -22.28
N ALA A 374 12.16 3.95 -23.46
CA ALA A 374 12.23 4.79 -24.65
C ALA A 374 11.53 6.14 -24.44
N ASN A 375 10.34 6.14 -23.83
CA ASN A 375 9.61 7.37 -23.53
C ASN A 375 10.35 8.26 -22.53
N ILE A 376 10.98 7.68 -21.51
CA ILE A 376 11.78 8.46 -20.55
C ILE A 376 13.03 9.04 -21.20
N ARG A 377 13.71 8.28 -22.07
CA ARG A 377 14.88 8.78 -22.81
C ARG A 377 14.54 9.95 -23.72
N ARG A 378 13.40 9.91 -24.42
CA ARG A 378 12.95 11.00 -25.31
C ARG A 378 12.67 12.34 -24.62
N ARG A 379 12.47 12.34 -23.29
CA ARG A 379 12.20 13.56 -22.51
C ARG A 379 13.45 14.23 -21.95
N ARG A 380 14.59 13.52 -21.96
CA ARG A 380 15.88 14.10 -21.57
C ARG A 380 16.41 14.94 -22.72
#